data_AF-A0A9E2MS53-F1
#
_entry.id   AF-A0A9E2MS53-F1
#
_cell.length_a   1.000
_cell.length_b   1.000
_cell.length_c   1.000
_cell.angle_alpha   90.00
_cell.angle_beta   90.00
_cell.angle_gamma   90.00
#
_symmetry.space_group_name_H-M   'P 1'
#
loop_
_entity.id
_entity.type
_entity.pdbx_description
1 polymer ?
#
loop_
_entity_poly.entity_id
_entity_poly.type
_entity_poly.pdbx_seq_one_letter_code
_entity_poly.pdbx_strand_id
1 'polypeptide(L)'
;MTARLSTAFHTISMALGIALIYWWLHIPYLQTYSLQAFALIGLVYFFVKGLSKTKAWHILPAFMSIETMLATMAFLLLIGATGNTSSWFYPLTYIHLFFVIFSSRVGTSILVTMLIILFHYGLSPNLVQHELVSLLTLPIVMAFFIFAKLQHEEATKDQLIIAEEEIKLSEIEAEEFQLENFLQNFLEPKITQFEKLLEYPGNLDVIKGQLHLIKIEIEKLLSRIKAAG
;
A
#
# COMPACT_ATOMS: atom_id res chain seq x y z
N MET A 1 -11.24 -7.34 -7.78
CA MET A 1 -11.37 -5.94 -7.37
C MET A 1 -12.06 -5.95 -6.02
N THR A 2 -11.31 -6.15 -4.93
CA THR A 2 -11.87 -5.98 -3.59
C THR A 2 -12.18 -4.50 -3.43
N ALA A 3 -13.47 -4.16 -3.37
CA ALA A 3 -13.89 -2.79 -3.16
C ALA A 3 -13.27 -2.30 -1.85
N ARG A 4 -12.39 -1.28 -1.94
CA ARG A 4 -11.90 -0.59 -0.75
C ARG A 4 -13.12 -0.01 -0.05
N LEU A 5 -13.38 -0.50 1.15
CA LEU A 5 -14.52 -0.04 1.93
C LEU A 5 -14.25 1.39 2.41
N SER A 6 -15.31 2.19 2.54
CA SER A 6 -15.19 3.45 3.26
C SER A 6 -14.74 3.17 4.69
N THR A 7 -13.96 4.07 5.29
CA THR A 7 -13.41 3.85 6.63
C THR A 7 -14.48 3.62 7.68
N ALA A 8 -15.60 4.36 7.59
CA ALA A 8 -16.75 4.17 8.47
C ALA A 8 -17.36 2.77 8.31
N PHE A 9 -17.62 2.35 7.06
CA PHE A 9 -18.18 1.04 6.81
C PHE A 9 -17.26 -0.07 7.29
N HIS A 10 -15.97 -0.02 6.98
CA HIS A 10 -15.00 -1.01 7.45
C HIS A 10 -14.96 -1.10 8.99
N THR A 11 -14.94 0.04 9.68
CA THR A 11 -14.93 0.08 11.14
C THR A 11 -16.20 -0.54 11.73
N ILE A 12 -17.36 -0.22 11.15
CA ILE A 12 -18.65 -0.80 11.55
C ILE A 12 -18.67 -2.31 11.30
N SER A 13 -18.22 -2.76 10.12
CA SER A 13 -18.14 -4.20 9.79
C SER A 13 -17.24 -4.96 10.77
N MET A 14 -16.09 -4.40 11.13
CA MET A 14 -15.20 -4.98 12.14
C MET A 14 -15.89 -5.08 13.50
N ALA A 15 -16.54 -4.00 13.96
CA ALA A 15 -17.26 -3.98 15.23
C ALA A 15 -18.41 -5.01 15.27
N LEU A 16 -19.18 -5.09 14.18
CA LEU A 16 -20.24 -6.09 14.02
C LEU A 16 -19.69 -7.52 14.01
N GLY A 17 -18.56 -7.76 13.34
CA GLY A 17 -17.90 -9.06 13.34
C GLY A 17 -17.47 -9.49 14.74
N ILE A 18 -16.88 -8.59 15.53
CA ILE A 18 -16.51 -8.84 16.92
C ILE A 18 -17.75 -9.12 17.78
N ALA A 19 -18.79 -8.29 17.65
CA ALA A 19 -20.04 -8.45 18.40
C ALA A 19 -20.74 -9.78 18.06
N LEU A 20 -20.70 -10.21 16.80
CA LEU A 20 -21.28 -11.47 16.36
C LEU A 20 -20.55 -12.67 16.98
N ILE A 21 -19.22 -12.65 17.03
CA ILE A 21 -18.44 -13.71 17.68
C ILE A 21 -18.63 -13.70 19.18
N TYR A 22 -18.71 -12.52 19.80
CA TYR A 22 -19.02 -12.39 21.23
C TYR A 22 -20.37 -13.04 21.55
N TRP A 23 -21.41 -12.69 20.78
CA TRP A 23 -22.74 -13.27 20.91
C TRP A 23 -22.75 -14.78 20.69
N TRP A 24 -22.02 -15.26 19.66
CA TRP A 24 -21.87 -16.69 19.38
C TRP A 24 -21.31 -17.47 20.57
N LEU A 25 -20.24 -16.97 21.18
CA LEU A 25 -19.56 -17.61 22.30
C LEU A 25 -20.37 -17.58 23.61
N HIS A 26 -21.32 -16.65 23.73
CA HIS A 26 -22.19 -16.56 24.90
C HIS A 26 -23.34 -17.57 24.89
N ILE A 27 -23.61 -18.22 23.75
CA ILE A 27 -24.66 -19.23 23.62
C ILE A 27 -24.03 -20.63 23.73
N PRO A 28 -24.26 -21.38 24.82
CA PRO A 28 -23.59 -22.66 25.06
C PRO A 28 -23.80 -23.69 23.94
N TYR A 29 -25.00 -23.68 23.32
CA TYR A 29 -25.32 -24.56 22.20
C TYR A 29 -24.44 -24.28 20.96
N LEU A 30 -24.19 -23.00 20.64
CA LEU A 30 -23.36 -22.59 19.51
C LEU A 30 -21.88 -22.82 19.78
N GLN A 31 -21.45 -22.68 21.04
CA GLN A 31 -20.04 -22.84 21.42
C GLN A 31 -19.48 -24.22 21.06
N THR A 32 -20.32 -25.27 21.11
CA THR A 32 -19.97 -26.64 20.70
C THR A 32 -19.54 -26.73 19.23
N TYR A 33 -20.05 -25.82 18.38
CA TYR A 33 -19.77 -25.77 16.95
C TYR A 33 -18.69 -24.72 16.57
N SER A 34 -17.97 -24.17 17.55
CA SER A 34 -17.00 -23.09 17.32
C SER A 34 -15.86 -23.49 16.37
N LEU A 35 -15.42 -24.76 16.40
CA LEU A 35 -14.36 -25.23 15.49
C LEU A 35 -14.85 -25.33 14.04
N GLN A 36 -16.09 -25.79 13.85
CA GLN A 36 -16.75 -25.87 12.54
C GLN A 36 -16.99 -24.47 11.99
N ALA A 37 -17.44 -23.54 12.83
CA ALA A 37 -17.60 -22.14 12.48
C ALA A 37 -16.26 -21.47 12.14
N PHE A 38 -15.19 -21.75 12.89
CA PHE A 38 -13.83 -21.32 12.56
C PHE A 38 -13.39 -21.82 11.17
N ALA A 39 -13.59 -23.12 10.90
CA ALA A 39 -13.26 -23.71 9.61
C ALA A 39 -14.08 -23.09 8.47
N LEU A 40 -15.38 -22.84 8.68
CA LEU A 40 -16.25 -22.19 7.71
C LEU A 40 -15.80 -20.75 7.43
N ILE A 41 -15.49 -19.96 8.46
CA ILE A 41 -14.98 -18.59 8.31
C ILE A 41 -13.65 -18.62 7.55
N GLY A 42 -12.77 -19.56 7.86
CA GLY A 42 -11.50 -19.77 7.15
C GLY A 42 -11.71 -20.09 5.66
N LEU A 43 -12.64 -20.99 5.33
CA LEU A 43 -13.00 -21.30 3.95
C LEU A 43 -13.54 -20.07 3.22
N VAL A 44 -14.44 -19.31 3.85
CA VAL A 44 -14.98 -18.07 3.28
C VAL A 44 -13.86 -17.04 3.08
N TYR A 45 -12.93 -16.91 4.02
CA TYR A 45 -11.76 -16.05 3.88
C TYR A 45 -10.93 -16.40 2.64
N PHE A 46 -10.56 -17.67 2.47
CA PHE A 46 -9.78 -18.11 1.31
C PHE A 46 -10.56 -18.00 0.01
N PHE A 47 -11.87 -18.22 0.03
CA PHE A 47 -12.73 -18.02 -1.13
C PHE A 47 -12.77 -16.55 -1.57
N VAL A 48 -13.02 -15.63 -0.64
CA VAL A 48 -13.01 -14.18 -0.91
C VAL A 48 -11.65 -13.73 -1.44
N LYS A 49 -10.57 -14.26 -0.86
CA LYS A 49 -9.20 -13.99 -1.29
C LYS A 49 -8.89 -14.54 -2.68
N GLY A 50 -9.34 -15.75 -2.99
CA GLY A 50 -9.21 -16.34 -4.33
C GLY A 50 -9.91 -15.50 -5.41
N LEU A 51 -11.05 -14.90 -5.08
CA LEU A 51 -11.76 -13.98 -5.97
C LEU A 51 -11.07 -12.62 -6.13
N SER A 52 -10.19 -12.22 -5.21
CA SER A 52 -9.68 -10.84 -5.18
C SER A 52 -8.59 -10.53 -6.22
N LYS A 53 -8.18 -11.48 -7.08
CA LYS A 53 -7.04 -11.37 -8.04
C LYS A 53 -5.70 -10.98 -7.39
N THR A 54 -5.64 -10.90 -6.06
CA THR A 54 -4.39 -10.76 -5.33
C THR A 54 -3.68 -12.11 -5.31
N LYS A 55 -2.35 -12.12 -5.19
CA LYS A 55 -1.60 -13.36 -5.07
C LYS A 55 -2.11 -14.10 -3.82
N ALA A 56 -2.76 -15.26 -4.00
CA ALA A 56 -3.40 -16.03 -2.92
C ALA A 56 -2.44 -16.32 -1.73
N TRP A 57 -1.14 -16.35 -2.02
CA TRP A 57 -0.04 -16.57 -1.08
C TRP A 57 0.29 -15.39 -0.16
N HIS A 58 -0.23 -14.18 -0.41
CA HIS A 58 0.00 -13.05 0.47
C HIS A 58 -0.77 -13.25 1.77
N ILE A 59 -0.12 -13.60 2.87
CA ILE A 59 -0.78 -13.93 4.14
C ILE A 59 -1.61 -12.75 4.69
N LEU A 60 -1.16 -11.51 4.47
CA LEU A 60 -1.82 -10.30 4.94
C LEU A 60 -3.19 -10.07 4.25
N PRO A 61 -4.25 -9.77 5.02
CA PRO A 61 -5.51 -9.30 4.45
C PRO A 61 -5.33 -7.99 3.67
N ALA A 62 -6.10 -7.83 2.58
CA ALA A 62 -6.10 -6.59 1.83
C ALA A 62 -6.52 -5.38 2.70
N PHE A 63 -5.94 -4.21 2.41
CA PHE A 63 -6.19 -2.98 3.17
C PHE A 63 -7.67 -2.55 3.13
N MET A 64 -8.27 -2.34 4.31
CA MET A 64 -9.69 -1.99 4.52
C MET A 64 -10.66 -2.91 3.77
N SER A 65 -10.52 -4.23 3.98
CA SER A 65 -11.30 -5.25 3.28
C SER A 65 -12.08 -6.16 4.23
N ILE A 66 -13.05 -6.88 3.67
CA ILE A 66 -13.81 -7.92 4.37
C ILE A 66 -12.89 -9.05 4.84
N GLU A 67 -11.76 -9.28 4.18
CA GLU A 67 -10.76 -10.27 4.58
C GLU A 67 -10.26 -10.02 6.00
N THR A 68 -10.04 -8.76 6.39
CA THR A 68 -9.60 -8.37 7.75
C THR A 68 -10.67 -8.68 8.79
N MET A 69 -11.95 -8.48 8.45
CA MET A 69 -13.09 -8.83 9.32
C MET A 69 -13.18 -10.34 9.53
N LEU A 70 -13.11 -11.13 8.45
CA LEU A 70 -13.18 -12.59 8.53
C LEU A 70 -11.98 -13.16 9.32
N ALA A 71 -10.78 -12.63 9.10
CA ALA A 71 -9.61 -13.02 9.88
C ALA A 71 -9.80 -12.69 11.36
N THR A 72 -10.30 -11.49 11.69
CA THR A 72 -10.61 -11.09 13.07
C THR A 72 -11.62 -12.03 13.71
N MET A 73 -12.70 -12.35 13.01
CA MET A 73 -13.70 -13.30 13.50
C MET A 73 -13.10 -14.67 13.76
N ALA A 74 -12.28 -15.19 12.85
CA ALA A 74 -11.62 -16.49 13.00
C ALA A 74 -10.70 -16.53 14.23
N PHE A 75 -9.82 -15.53 14.40
CA PHE A 75 -8.93 -15.47 15.56
C PHE A 75 -9.69 -15.35 16.88
N LEU A 76 -10.66 -14.43 16.96
CA LEU A 76 -11.43 -14.23 18.19
C LEU A 76 -12.29 -15.45 18.54
N LEU A 77 -12.87 -16.12 17.54
CA LEU A 77 -13.65 -17.32 17.76
C LEU A 77 -12.77 -18.46 18.27
N LEU A 78 -11.61 -18.68 17.66
CA LEU A 78 -10.66 -19.72 18.07
C LEU A 78 -10.15 -19.48 19.50
N ILE A 79 -9.69 -18.25 19.79
CA ILE A 79 -9.12 -17.90 21.10
C ILE A 79 -10.21 -17.92 22.17
N GLY A 80 -11.36 -17.31 21.90
CA GLY A 80 -12.47 -17.26 22.84
C GLY A 80 -13.04 -18.65 23.16
N ALA A 81 -13.22 -19.52 22.15
CA ALA A 81 -13.74 -20.88 22.36
C ALA A 81 -12.77 -21.79 23.13
N THR A 82 -11.46 -21.53 23.08
CA THR A 82 -10.41 -22.39 23.67
C THR A 82 -9.96 -21.95 25.08
N GLY A 83 -10.67 -21.04 25.72
CA GLY A 83 -10.35 -20.57 27.08
C GLY A 83 -9.81 -19.13 27.15
N ASN A 84 -9.97 -18.35 26.09
CA ASN A 84 -9.75 -16.90 26.09
C ASN A 84 -8.31 -16.52 26.50
N THR A 85 -8.13 -15.65 27.50
CA THR A 85 -6.83 -15.19 28.04
C THR A 85 -5.97 -16.30 28.64
N SER A 86 -6.61 -17.40 29.05
CA SER A 86 -5.93 -18.59 29.60
C SER A 86 -5.60 -19.64 28.52
N SER A 87 -5.98 -19.41 27.27
CA SER A 87 -5.75 -20.34 26.16
C SER A 87 -4.29 -20.34 25.69
N TRP A 88 -3.79 -21.51 25.28
CA TRP A 88 -2.50 -21.65 24.61
C TRP A 88 -2.46 -20.93 23.26
N PHE A 89 -3.62 -20.62 22.68
CA PHE A 89 -3.75 -19.85 21.45
C PHE A 89 -3.78 -18.34 21.67
N TYR A 90 -3.79 -17.85 22.92
CA TYR A 90 -3.83 -16.41 23.21
C TYR A 90 -2.69 -15.60 22.55
N PRO A 91 -1.44 -16.10 22.41
CA PRO A 91 -0.39 -15.38 21.68
C PRO A 91 -0.75 -15.05 20.22
N LEU A 92 -1.71 -15.76 19.62
CA LEU A 92 -2.23 -15.42 18.28
C LEU A 92 -2.92 -14.06 18.25
N THR A 93 -3.39 -13.52 19.38
CA THR A 93 -3.94 -12.16 19.47
C THR A 93 -2.90 -11.12 19.04
N TYR A 94 -1.60 -11.32 19.30
CA TYR A 94 -0.56 -10.40 18.84
C TYR A 94 -0.37 -10.45 17.31
N ILE A 95 -0.46 -11.64 16.72
CA ILE A 95 -0.43 -11.80 15.25
C ILE A 95 -1.69 -11.17 14.63
N HIS A 96 -2.84 -11.38 15.26
CA HIS A 96 -4.09 -10.75 14.85
C HIS A 96 -4.00 -9.22 14.93
N LEU A 97 -3.45 -8.68 16.01
CA LEU A 97 -3.24 -7.24 16.20
C LEU A 97 -2.33 -6.66 15.10
N PHE A 98 -1.28 -7.38 14.72
CA PHE A 98 -0.43 -7.03 13.58
C PHE A 98 -1.26 -6.91 12.29
N PHE A 99 -2.11 -7.90 11.96
CA PHE A 99 -2.97 -7.83 10.78
C PHE A 99 -3.97 -6.68 10.85
N VAL A 100 -4.62 -6.44 12.00
CA VAL A 100 -5.57 -5.33 12.16
C VAL A 100 -4.89 -3.97 11.93
N ILE A 101 -3.68 -3.80 12.45
CA ILE A 101 -2.95 -2.53 12.35
C ILE A 101 -2.46 -2.28 10.93
N PHE A 102 -1.81 -3.26 10.29
CA PHE A 102 -1.26 -3.11 8.95
C PHE A 102 -2.33 -3.15 7.84
N SER A 103 -3.49 -3.76 8.08
CA SER A 103 -4.58 -3.85 7.09
C SER A 103 -5.72 -2.84 7.30
N SER A 104 -5.63 -1.90 8.24
CA SER A 104 -6.68 -0.89 8.50
C SER A 104 -6.11 0.53 8.64
N ARG A 105 -6.94 1.57 8.86
CA ARG A 105 -6.43 2.90 9.25
C ARG A 105 -6.12 2.95 10.75
N VAL A 106 -5.19 3.81 11.17
CA VAL A 106 -4.77 3.95 12.58
C VAL A 106 -5.96 4.12 13.53
N GLY A 107 -6.89 5.04 13.25
CA GLY A 107 -8.08 5.24 14.08
C GLY A 107 -8.97 4.00 14.19
N THR A 108 -9.18 3.29 13.08
CA THR A 108 -9.92 2.02 13.06
C THR A 108 -9.21 0.96 13.88
N SER A 109 -7.88 0.84 13.75
CA SER A 109 -7.08 -0.14 14.49
C SER A 109 -7.13 0.10 16.00
N ILE A 110 -7.07 1.37 16.44
CA ILE A 110 -7.21 1.73 17.86
C ILE A 110 -8.58 1.31 18.38
N LEU A 111 -9.65 1.68 17.68
CA LEU A 111 -11.02 1.34 18.07
C LEU A 111 -11.22 -0.18 18.12
N VAL A 112 -10.79 -0.89 17.09
CA VAL A 112 -10.89 -2.36 17.02
C VAL A 112 -10.08 -3.02 18.14
N THR A 113 -8.90 -2.51 18.48
CA THR A 113 -8.10 -3.03 19.60
C THR A 113 -8.83 -2.86 20.93
N MET A 114 -9.45 -1.69 21.16
CA MET A 114 -10.29 -1.47 22.34
C MET A 114 -11.48 -2.44 22.39
N LEU A 115 -12.11 -2.72 21.25
CA LEU A 115 -13.17 -3.73 21.16
C LEU A 115 -12.65 -5.14 21.43
N ILE A 116 -11.43 -5.49 21.01
CA ILE A 116 -10.81 -6.79 21.30
C ILE A 116 -10.53 -6.93 22.80
N ILE A 117 -10.01 -5.87 23.45
CA ILE A 117 -9.83 -5.85 24.91
C ILE A 117 -11.17 -6.06 25.62
N LEU A 118 -12.20 -5.32 25.20
CA LEU A 118 -13.55 -5.44 25.74
C LEU A 118 -14.15 -6.83 25.50
N PHE A 119 -13.90 -7.43 24.33
CA PHE A 119 -14.31 -8.79 23.99
C PHE A 119 -13.71 -9.80 24.98
N HIS A 120 -12.39 -9.77 25.19
CA HIS A 120 -11.73 -10.70 26.09
C HIS A 120 -12.16 -10.49 27.55
N TYR A 121 -12.34 -9.24 27.98
CA TYR A 121 -12.87 -8.92 29.31
C TYR A 121 -14.31 -9.39 29.49
N GLY A 122 -15.17 -9.20 28.49
CA GLY A 122 -16.58 -9.60 28.55
C GLY A 122 -16.79 -11.10 28.66
N LEU A 123 -15.87 -11.91 28.10
CA LEU A 123 -15.90 -13.37 28.22
C LEU A 123 -15.39 -13.88 29.57
N SER A 124 -14.53 -13.12 30.26
CA SER A 124 -14.01 -13.47 31.59
C SER A 124 -13.88 -12.21 32.46
N PRO A 125 -14.97 -11.77 33.12
CA PRO A 125 -14.96 -10.51 33.88
C PRO A 125 -14.14 -10.62 35.18
N ASN A 126 -13.97 -11.83 35.72
CA ASN A 126 -13.21 -12.08 36.95
C ASN A 126 -11.73 -12.34 36.62
N LEU A 127 -11.03 -11.31 36.16
CA LEU A 127 -9.64 -11.43 35.72
C LEU A 127 -8.71 -11.75 36.89
N VAL A 128 -7.90 -12.79 36.72
CA VAL A 128 -6.73 -13.02 37.59
C VAL A 128 -5.59 -12.08 37.17
N GLN A 129 -4.65 -11.78 38.07
CA GLN A 129 -3.55 -10.83 37.84
C GLN A 129 -2.80 -11.05 36.51
N HIS A 130 -2.52 -12.30 36.13
CA HIS A 130 -1.82 -12.61 34.89
C HIS A 130 -2.67 -12.32 33.64
N GLU A 131 -3.99 -12.52 33.70
CA GLU A 131 -4.90 -12.23 32.59
C GLU A 131 -5.06 -10.71 32.37
N LEU A 132 -5.06 -9.95 33.47
CA LEU A 132 -5.07 -8.49 33.42
C LEU A 132 -3.79 -7.95 32.77
N VAL A 133 -2.63 -8.51 33.13
CA VAL A 133 -1.36 -8.16 32.47
C VAL A 133 -1.44 -8.47 30.98
N SER A 134 -1.90 -9.66 30.59
CA SER A 134 -2.09 -10.04 29.19
C SER A 134 -2.93 -9.02 28.41
N LEU A 135 -4.06 -8.56 28.97
CA LEU A 135 -4.89 -7.55 28.31
C LEU A 135 -4.21 -6.17 28.23
N LEU A 136 -3.50 -5.75 29.28
CA LEU A 136 -2.77 -4.49 29.28
C LEU A 136 -1.55 -4.49 28.34
N THR A 137 -1.05 -5.65 27.94
CA THR A 137 -0.02 -5.71 26.88
C THR A 137 -0.57 -5.30 25.51
N LEU A 138 -1.88 -5.45 25.25
CA LEU A 138 -2.45 -5.15 23.93
C LEU A 138 -2.31 -3.67 23.53
N PRO A 139 -2.64 -2.68 24.37
CA PRO A 139 -2.38 -1.27 24.06
C PRO A 139 -0.89 -0.95 23.86
N ILE A 140 0.00 -1.58 24.64
CA ILE A 140 1.44 -1.36 24.54
C ILE A 140 1.95 -1.86 23.19
N VAL A 141 1.63 -3.10 22.84
CA VAL A 141 2.01 -3.71 21.55
C VAL A 141 1.35 -2.97 20.39
N MET A 142 0.10 -2.51 20.55
CA MET A 142 -0.59 -1.69 19.56
C MET A 142 0.20 -0.40 19.28
N ALA A 143 0.69 0.30 20.29
CA ALA A 143 1.49 1.51 20.11
C ALA A 143 2.77 1.23 19.29
N PHE A 144 3.48 0.14 19.61
CA PHE A 144 4.65 -0.29 18.84
C PHE A 144 4.32 -0.62 17.38
N PHE A 145 3.23 -1.33 17.12
CA PHE A 145 2.81 -1.67 15.76
C PHE A 145 2.29 -0.46 14.98
N ILE A 146 1.61 0.50 15.63
CA ILE A 146 1.24 1.77 14.98
C ILE A 146 2.50 2.54 14.60
N PHE A 147 3.48 2.62 15.49
CA PHE A 147 4.76 3.26 15.19
C PHE A 147 5.47 2.58 14.00
N ALA A 148 5.61 1.26 14.04
CA ALA A 148 6.22 0.49 12.95
C ALA A 148 5.48 0.69 11.62
N LYS A 149 4.16 0.76 11.65
CA LYS A 149 3.35 1.04 10.47
C LYS A 149 3.60 2.44 9.92
N LEU A 150 3.61 3.47 10.78
CA LEU A 150 3.85 4.84 10.33
C LEU A 150 5.22 4.95 9.65
N GLN A 151 6.25 4.33 10.24
CA GLN A 151 7.58 4.28 9.67
C GLN A 151 7.63 3.52 8.34
N HIS A 152 6.92 2.40 8.22
CA HIS A 152 6.81 1.65 6.97
C HIS A 152 6.08 2.45 5.88
N GLU A 153 4.98 3.12 6.21
CA GLU A 153 4.23 3.96 5.28
C GLU A 153 5.04 5.17 4.81
N GLU A 154 5.84 5.77 5.69
CA GLU A 154 6.77 6.86 5.36
C GLU A 154 7.87 6.38 4.41
N ALA A 155 8.59 5.32 4.77
CA ALA A 155 9.64 4.75 3.93
C ALA A 155 9.12 4.33 2.53
N THR A 156 7.89 3.83 2.44
CA THR A 156 7.27 3.48 1.15
C THR A 156 6.97 4.72 0.32
N LYS A 157 6.54 5.83 0.93
CA LYS A 157 6.31 7.09 0.22
C LYS A 157 7.60 7.67 -0.31
N ASP A 158 8.65 7.66 0.51
CA ASP A 158 9.97 8.17 0.12
C ASP A 158 10.52 7.38 -1.09
N GLN A 159 10.37 6.06 -1.09
CA GLN A 159 10.74 5.22 -2.23
C GLN A 159 9.96 5.56 -3.51
N LEU A 160 8.66 5.88 -3.39
CA LEU A 160 7.85 6.28 -4.54
C LEU A 160 8.26 7.66 -5.07
N ILE A 161 8.61 8.60 -4.19
CA ILE A 161 9.11 9.92 -4.57
C ILE A 161 10.45 9.78 -5.31
N ILE A 162 11.38 9.00 -4.76
CA ILE A 162 12.69 8.74 -5.40
C ILE A 162 12.49 8.10 -6.77
N ALA A 163 11.59 7.11 -6.90
CA ALA A 163 11.31 6.49 -8.19
C ALA A 163 10.71 7.47 -9.21
N GLU A 164 9.86 8.41 -8.77
CA GLU A 164 9.33 9.47 -9.63
C GLU A 164 10.41 10.47 -10.06
N GLU A 165 11.29 10.85 -9.14
CA GLU A 165 12.43 11.73 -9.40
C GLU A 165 13.45 11.09 -10.36
N GLU A 166 13.72 9.79 -10.22
CA GLU A 166 14.61 9.03 -11.11
C GLU A 166 14.08 9.00 -12.54
N ILE A 167 12.76 8.84 -12.72
CA ILE A 167 12.13 8.93 -14.05
C ILE A 167 12.29 10.32 -14.64
N LYS A 168 11.99 11.38 -13.86
CA LYS A 168 12.14 12.77 -14.33
C LYS A 168 13.58 13.12 -14.67
N LEU A 169 14.54 12.66 -13.88
CA LEU A 169 15.96 12.87 -14.14
C LEU A 169 16.37 12.18 -15.44
N SER A 170 15.93 10.94 -15.66
CA SER A 170 16.18 10.21 -16.91
C SER A 170 15.57 10.91 -18.13
N GLU A 171 14.42 11.56 -17.99
CA GLU A 171 13.80 12.36 -19.06
C GLU A 171 14.65 13.60 -19.38
N ILE A 172 15.10 14.33 -18.36
CA ILE A 172 15.98 15.51 -18.52
C ILE A 172 17.33 15.13 -19.14
N GLU A 173 17.96 14.06 -18.66
CA GLU A 173 19.23 13.58 -19.23
C GLU A 173 19.08 13.18 -20.71
N ALA A 174 17.95 12.58 -21.08
CA ALA A 174 17.66 12.26 -22.48
C ALA A 174 17.47 13.52 -23.34
N GLU A 175 16.88 14.59 -22.81
CA GLU A 175 16.78 15.88 -23.48
C GLU A 175 18.14 16.56 -23.64
N GLU A 176 18.97 16.58 -22.60
CA GLU A 176 20.33 17.11 -22.64
C GLU A 176 21.17 16.37 -23.68
N PHE A 177 21.11 15.04 -23.69
CA PHE A 177 21.81 14.22 -24.67
C PHE A 177 21.34 14.52 -26.11
N GLN A 178 20.04 14.70 -26.34
CA GLN A 178 19.51 15.08 -27.65
C GLN A 178 20.00 16.46 -28.09
N LEU A 179 20.05 17.42 -27.16
CA LEU A 179 20.57 18.75 -27.43
C LEU A 179 22.06 18.73 -27.75
N GLU A 180 22.87 18.02 -26.96
CA GLU A 180 24.31 17.86 -27.19
C GLU A 180 24.57 17.23 -28.56
N ASN A 181 23.85 16.16 -28.89
CA ASN A 181 23.94 15.50 -30.18
C ASN A 181 23.56 16.43 -31.34
N PHE A 182 22.53 17.27 -31.19
CA PHE A 182 22.18 18.28 -32.19
C PHE A 182 23.29 19.32 -32.38
N LEU A 183 23.86 19.83 -31.28
CA LEU A 183 24.93 20.84 -31.35
C LEU A 183 26.19 20.28 -32.05
N GLN A 184 26.67 19.11 -31.61
CA GLN A 184 27.92 18.52 -32.12
C GLN A 184 27.77 17.89 -33.51
N ASN A 185 26.69 17.14 -33.75
CA ASN A 185 26.59 16.33 -34.97
C ASN A 185 25.79 16.99 -36.10
N PHE A 186 25.05 18.07 -35.81
CA PHE A 186 24.31 18.81 -36.83
C PHE A 186 24.77 20.27 -36.96
N LEU A 187 24.76 21.04 -35.88
CA LEU A 187 24.96 22.49 -35.96
C LEU A 187 26.42 22.85 -36.28
N GLU A 188 27.38 22.27 -35.57
CA GLU A 188 28.81 22.56 -35.75
C GLU A 188 29.32 22.20 -37.17
N PRO A 189 29.04 21.01 -37.74
CA PRO A 189 29.40 20.70 -39.12
C PRO A 189 28.80 21.66 -40.14
N LYS A 190 27.57 22.15 -39.89
CA LYS A 190 26.89 23.10 -40.77
C LYS A 190 27.52 24.48 -40.71
N ILE A 191 27.93 24.96 -39.54
CA ILE A 191 28.65 26.22 -39.39
C ILE A 191 30.00 26.14 -40.12
N THR A 192 30.78 25.08 -39.93
CA THR A 192 32.04 24.89 -40.66
C THR A 192 31.84 24.81 -42.17
N GLN A 193 30.73 24.22 -42.64
CA GLN A 193 30.38 24.20 -44.06
C GLN A 193 30.08 25.61 -44.58
N PHE A 194 29.40 26.46 -43.80
CA PHE A 194 29.15 27.85 -44.15
C PHE A 194 30.42 28.69 -44.23
N GLU A 195 31.31 28.54 -43.26
CA GLU A 195 32.59 29.25 -43.25
C GLU A 195 33.37 28.98 -44.54
N LYS A 196 33.43 27.73 -44.99
CA LYS A 196 34.04 27.36 -46.27
C LYS A 196 33.30 27.91 -47.49
N LEU A 197 31.97 27.95 -47.47
CA LEU A 197 31.17 28.47 -48.60
C LEU A 197 31.27 29.99 -48.75
N LEU A 198 31.54 30.71 -47.65
CA LEU A 198 31.75 32.16 -47.64
C LEU A 198 33.07 32.58 -48.28
N GLU A 199 34.07 31.68 -48.38
CA GLU A 199 35.35 31.93 -49.07
C GLU A 199 35.20 32.03 -50.60
N TYR A 200 34.07 31.59 -51.17
CA TYR A 200 33.81 31.60 -52.61
C TYR A 200 32.69 32.59 -52.99
N PRO A 201 33.01 33.73 -53.63
CA PRO A 201 32.02 34.73 -54.03
C PRO A 201 31.16 34.19 -55.19
N GLY A 202 29.98 33.68 -54.86
CA GLY A 202 29.01 33.12 -55.82
C GLY A 202 27.94 32.20 -55.21
N ASN A 203 28.14 31.71 -53.98
CA ASN A 203 27.28 30.69 -53.35
C ASN A 203 26.12 31.24 -52.49
N LEU A 204 25.69 32.48 -52.70
CA LEU A 204 24.66 33.15 -51.89
C LEU A 204 23.33 32.38 -51.78
N ASP A 205 22.90 31.73 -52.86
CA ASP A 205 21.65 30.97 -52.87
C ASP A 205 21.76 29.63 -52.12
N VAL A 206 22.92 28.98 -52.19
CA VAL A 206 23.23 27.76 -51.43
C VAL A 206 23.30 28.09 -49.92
N ILE A 207 23.87 29.23 -49.57
CA ILE A 207 23.96 29.71 -48.19
C ILE A 207 22.55 29.98 -47.63
N LYS A 208 21.68 30.66 -48.39
CA LYS A 208 20.27 30.90 -47.98
C LYS A 208 19.50 29.59 -47.77
N GLY A 209 19.68 28.60 -48.64
CA GLY A 209 19.01 27.29 -48.52
C GLY A 209 19.44 26.52 -47.27
N GLN A 210 20.74 26.53 -46.96
CA GLN A 210 21.27 25.91 -45.74
C GLN A 210 20.79 26.64 -44.48
N LEU A 211 20.66 27.97 -44.51
CA LEU A 211 20.16 28.78 -43.39
C LEU A 211 18.69 28.47 -43.11
N HIS A 212 17.92 28.24 -44.18
CA HIS A 212 16.54 27.81 -44.07
C HIS A 212 16.41 26.42 -43.44
N LEU A 213 17.28 25.47 -43.81
CA LEU A 213 17.30 24.13 -43.21
C LEU A 213 17.64 24.16 -41.72
N ILE A 214 18.63 24.97 -41.31
CA ILE A 214 18.95 25.15 -39.88
C ILE A 214 17.74 25.73 -39.14
N LYS A 215 17.07 26.73 -39.73
CA LYS A 215 15.88 27.33 -39.11
C LYS A 215 14.76 26.31 -38.89
N ILE A 216 14.47 25.47 -39.89
CA ILE A 216 13.46 24.40 -39.77
C ILE A 216 13.83 23.41 -38.66
N GLU A 217 15.09 23.01 -38.59
CA GLU A 217 15.53 22.01 -37.60
C GLU A 217 15.55 22.59 -36.18
N ILE A 218 15.89 23.87 -36.02
CA ILE A 218 15.74 24.61 -34.75
C ILE A 218 14.26 24.70 -34.33
N GLU A 219 13.35 24.99 -35.26
CA GLU A 219 11.90 25.03 -34.97
C GLU A 219 11.36 23.65 -34.58
N LYS A 220 11.84 22.56 -35.20
CA LYS A 220 11.52 21.20 -34.79
C LYS A 220 12.05 20.86 -33.39
N LEU A 221 13.26 21.26 -33.08
CA LEU A 221 13.87 20.97 -31.78
C LEU A 221 13.18 21.76 -30.65
N LEU A 222 12.89 23.04 -30.89
CA LEU A 222 12.10 23.88 -29.98
C LEU A 222 10.67 23.38 -29.76
N SER A 223 10.01 22.85 -30.80
CA SER A 223 8.67 22.27 -30.65
C SER A 223 8.67 20.94 -29.92
N ARG A 224 9.74 20.13 -30.03
CA ARG A 224 9.91 18.91 -29.23
C ARG A 224 10.15 19.21 -27.76
N ILE A 225 11.04 20.16 -27.45
CA ILE A 225 11.30 20.59 -26.05
C ILE A 225 10.04 21.19 -25.42
N LYS A 226 9.28 22.01 -26.15
CA LYS A 226 8.01 22.57 -25.66
C LYS A 226 6.87 21.56 -25.50
N ALA A 227 6.96 20.41 -26.16
CA ALA A 227 5.95 19.35 -26.04
C ALA A 227 6.30 18.33 -24.94
N ALA A 228 7.54 18.36 -24.44
CA ALA A 228 8.04 17.48 -23.39
C ALA A 228 7.96 18.11 -21.99
N GLY A 229 7.95 19.45 -21.87
CA GLY A 229 7.67 20.18 -20.62
C GLY A 229 6.20 20.51 -20.41
#